data_AF-A0A1Q7EFI3-F1
#
_entry.id   AF-A0A1Q7EFI3-F1
#
_cell.length_a   1.000
_cell.length_b   1.000
_cell.length_c   1.000
_cell.angle_alpha   90.00
_cell.angle_beta   90.00
_cell.angle_gamma   90.00
#
_symmetry.space_group_name_H-M   'P 1'
#
loop_
_entity.id
_entity.type
_entity.pdbx_description
1 polymer ?
#
loop_
_entity_poly.entity_id
_entity_poly.type
_entity_poly.pdbx_seq_one_letter_code
_entity_poly.pdbx_strand_id
1 'polypeptide(L)'
;MKKGKVEKYLMSEREFQEFFLTTWVETASVKVPGTRAPLTGEPLLELLRGASEFQALFGKLVKRGVPAPILRELLRTKFRGTKRGVGHAEIGEALVAAAAAVNGFSVHVQHGDNGDGHTVTISGPPTVSFSTDLFKSADYAALLELWEKVAPLAKGSTTVSEGEGRERQVKSVEELLGVALDMSRAGATVQRYKGLGEMNPEQLWETTMNPETRTLLKVTMEDAVGADEMFTVLMGDAVEPRREFIEKHALDVANLDI
;
A
#
# COMPACT_ATOMS: atom_id res chain seq x y z
N MET A 1 -15.53 -2.14 17.45
CA MET A 1 -14.24 -2.36 18.14
C MET A 1 -14.28 -1.57 19.43
N LYS A 2 -13.63 -2.08 20.48
CA LYS A 2 -13.73 -1.51 21.82
C LYS A 2 -12.33 -1.28 22.37
N LYS A 3 -12.00 -0.04 22.75
CA LYS A 3 -10.75 0.32 23.41
C LYS A 3 -11.08 1.14 24.65
N GLY A 4 -10.91 0.56 25.83
CA GLY A 4 -11.38 1.15 27.09
C GLY A 4 -12.90 1.33 27.10
N LYS A 5 -13.37 2.57 27.25
CA LYS A 5 -14.80 2.93 27.24
C LYS A 5 -15.33 3.32 25.85
N VAL A 6 -14.45 3.46 24.86
CA VAL A 6 -14.84 3.87 23.51
C VAL A 6 -15.22 2.64 22.71
N GLU A 7 -16.45 2.64 22.21
CA GLU A 7 -16.96 1.70 21.21
C GLU A 7 -17.23 2.46 19.92
N LYS A 8 -16.74 1.94 18.81
CA LYS A 8 -16.92 2.54 17.50
C LYS A 8 -17.19 1.45 16.45
N TYR A 9 -17.83 1.84 15.36
CA TYR A 9 -17.99 1.02 14.16
C TYR A 9 -17.13 1.64 13.07
N LEU A 10 -16.32 0.83 12.39
CA LEU A 10 -15.39 1.25 11.36
C LEU A 10 -15.71 0.39 10.13
N MET A 11 -15.94 1.04 9.00
CA MET A 11 -16.50 0.38 7.81
C MET A 11 -15.40 -0.09 6.83
N SER A 12 -14.21 0.52 6.92
CA SER A 12 -13.08 0.20 6.04
C SER A 12 -11.78 0.00 6.80
N GLU A 13 -10.85 -0.76 6.21
CA GLU A 13 -9.50 -0.94 6.74
C GLU A 13 -8.76 0.41 6.85
N ARG A 14 -9.01 1.33 5.92
CA ARG A 14 -8.44 2.68 5.94
C ARG A 14 -8.90 3.46 7.17
N GLU A 15 -10.20 3.49 7.45
CA GLU A 15 -10.74 4.11 8.67
C GLU A 15 -10.21 3.45 9.94
N PHE A 16 -10.06 2.12 9.89
CA PHE A 16 -9.50 1.36 11.00
C PHE A 16 -8.07 1.79 11.31
N GLN A 17 -7.18 1.79 10.32
CA GLN A 17 -5.80 2.24 10.49
C GLN A 17 -5.73 3.70 10.95
N GLU A 18 -6.47 4.59 10.29
CA GLU A 18 -6.49 6.03 10.59
C GLU A 18 -6.89 6.30 12.04
N PHE A 19 -7.95 5.64 12.54
CA PHE A 19 -8.41 5.79 13.91
C PHE A 19 -7.33 5.40 14.92
N PHE A 20 -6.70 4.24 14.72
CA PHE A 20 -5.67 3.74 15.64
C PHE A 20 -4.42 4.62 15.64
N LEU A 21 -3.95 5.04 14.47
CA LEU A 21 -2.79 5.93 14.36
C LEU A 21 -3.08 7.28 15.03
N THR A 22 -4.25 7.88 14.76
CA THR A 22 -4.64 9.18 15.35
C THR A 22 -4.67 9.14 16.88
N THR A 23 -5.22 8.09 17.48
CA THR A 23 -5.21 7.96 18.94
C THR A 23 -3.81 7.67 19.50
N TRP A 24 -2.99 6.92 18.76
CA TRP A 24 -1.68 6.49 19.24
C TRP A 24 -0.64 7.62 19.27
N VAL A 25 -0.69 8.54 18.30
CA VAL A 25 0.24 9.67 18.24
C VAL A 25 0.13 10.64 19.42
N GLU A 26 -0.97 10.59 20.19
CA GLU A 26 -1.15 11.36 21.42
C GLU A 26 -0.21 10.90 22.54
N THR A 27 0.16 9.62 22.55
CA THR A 27 1.00 9.00 23.60
C THR A 27 2.37 8.54 23.10
N ALA A 28 2.57 8.50 21.78
CA ALA A 28 3.77 8.00 21.14
C ALA A 28 4.76 9.11 20.78
N SER A 29 6.03 8.75 20.73
CA SER A 29 7.16 9.59 20.38
C SER A 29 8.09 8.80 19.45
N VAL A 30 8.47 9.39 18.32
CA VAL A 30 9.36 8.74 17.35
C VAL A 30 10.59 9.59 17.10
N LYS A 31 11.75 9.06 17.45
CA LYS A 31 13.05 9.69 17.19
C LYS A 31 13.63 9.17 15.87
N VAL A 32 13.58 10.03 14.86
CA VAL A 32 14.09 9.77 13.51
C VAL A 32 15.58 10.10 13.42
N PRO A 33 16.39 9.34 12.67
CA PRO A 33 17.77 9.70 12.40
C PRO A 33 17.91 11.11 11.82
N GLY A 34 18.74 11.95 12.45
CA GLY A 34 19.02 13.31 12.00
C GLY A 34 18.06 14.39 12.52
N THR A 35 16.98 14.03 13.23
CA THR A 35 16.15 15.02 13.94
C THR A 35 16.72 15.30 15.33
N ARG A 36 16.66 16.57 15.77
CA ARG A 36 17.12 16.97 17.11
C ARG A 36 16.16 16.54 18.20
N ALA A 37 14.86 16.59 17.90
CA ALA A 37 13.78 16.22 18.83
C ALA A 37 12.97 15.04 18.26
N PRO A 38 12.38 14.22 19.13
CA PRO A 38 11.39 13.23 18.73
C PRO A 38 10.12 13.89 18.14
N LEU A 39 9.53 13.24 17.15
CA LEU A 39 8.24 13.61 16.57
C LEU A 39 7.11 13.08 17.47
N THR A 40 6.11 13.92 17.73
CA THR A 40 4.93 13.64 18.57
C THR A 40 3.71 14.31 17.95
N GLY A 41 2.49 13.85 18.23
CA GLY A 41 1.25 14.49 17.77
C GLY A 41 1.15 14.60 16.24
N GLU A 42 0.74 15.78 15.75
CA GLU A 42 0.44 15.99 14.32
C GLU A 42 1.63 15.71 13.37
N PRO A 43 2.87 16.20 13.62
CA PRO A 43 4.02 15.83 12.79
C PRO A 43 4.28 14.33 12.69
N LEU A 44 4.00 13.57 13.76
CA LEU A 44 4.11 12.12 13.74
C LEU A 44 2.97 11.49 12.90
N LEU A 45 1.75 12.01 13.03
CA LEU A 45 0.61 11.55 12.26
C LEU A 45 0.80 11.77 10.76
N GLU A 46 1.28 12.95 10.34
CA GLU A 46 1.63 13.25 8.95
C GLU A 46 2.69 12.30 8.40
N LEU A 47 3.71 11.98 9.21
CA LEU A 47 4.75 11.03 8.82
C LEU A 47 4.18 9.63 8.63
N LEU A 48 3.33 9.15 9.55
CA LEU A 48 2.72 7.81 9.46
C LEU A 48 1.72 7.71 8.30
N ARG A 49 0.94 8.77 8.03
CA ARG A 49 0.08 8.85 6.84
C ARG A 49 0.91 8.78 5.56
N GLY A 50 1.98 9.58 5.46
CA GLY A 50 2.88 9.57 4.31
C GLY A 50 3.59 8.23 4.13
N ALA A 51 3.96 7.56 5.22
CA ALA A 51 4.50 6.20 5.19
C ALA A 51 3.46 5.19 4.69
N SER A 52 2.21 5.25 5.16
CA SER A 52 1.13 4.35 4.74
C SER A 52 0.83 4.51 3.24
N GLU A 53 0.73 5.76 2.77
CA GLU A 53 0.56 6.07 1.35
C GLU A 53 1.75 5.60 0.51
N PHE A 54 2.97 5.79 1.02
CA PHE A 54 4.18 5.26 0.39
C PHE A 54 4.11 3.74 0.23
N GLN A 55 3.75 3.00 1.29
CA GLN A 55 3.63 1.54 1.23
C GLN A 55 2.56 1.09 0.24
N ALA A 56 1.43 1.81 0.17
CA ALA A 56 0.36 1.52 -0.77
C ALA A 56 0.79 1.73 -2.23
N LEU A 57 1.40 2.87 -2.56
CA LEU A 57 1.90 3.15 -3.92
C LEU A 57 3.08 2.26 -4.30
N PHE A 58 3.99 2.00 -3.38
CA PHE A 58 5.10 1.06 -3.57
C PHE A 58 4.56 -0.34 -3.89
N GLY A 59 3.62 -0.84 -3.09
CA GLY A 59 2.96 -2.12 -3.31
C GLY A 59 2.22 -2.17 -4.66
N LYS A 60 1.54 -1.10 -5.05
CA LYS A 60 0.87 -0.98 -6.36
C LYS A 60 1.87 -1.13 -7.51
N LEU A 61 3.02 -0.48 -7.44
CA LEU A 61 4.06 -0.59 -8.48
C LEU A 61 4.71 -1.97 -8.52
N VAL A 62 4.88 -2.61 -7.35
CA VAL A 62 5.36 -4.00 -7.28
C VAL A 62 4.36 -4.97 -7.91
N LYS A 63 3.07 -4.81 -7.63
CA LYS A 63 2.00 -5.61 -8.27
C LYS A 63 1.92 -5.39 -9.78
N ARG A 64 2.29 -4.20 -10.28
CA ARG A 64 2.42 -3.92 -11.72
C ARG A 64 3.67 -4.51 -12.36
N GLY A 65 4.44 -5.30 -11.62
CA GLY A 65 5.55 -6.10 -12.14
C GLY A 65 6.95 -5.56 -11.85
N VAL A 66 7.11 -4.44 -11.13
CA VAL A 66 8.45 -3.92 -10.80
C VAL A 66 8.99 -4.65 -9.56
N PRO A 67 10.13 -5.37 -9.63
CA PRO A 67 10.69 -6.01 -8.44
C PRO A 67 11.01 -4.99 -7.34
N ALA A 68 10.54 -5.28 -6.12
CA ALA A 68 10.72 -4.39 -4.97
C ALA A 68 12.17 -3.94 -4.72
N PRO A 69 13.21 -4.82 -4.84
CA PRO A 69 14.60 -4.38 -4.67
C PRO A 69 15.05 -3.33 -5.69
N ILE A 70 14.65 -3.47 -6.95
CA ILE A 70 14.98 -2.53 -8.03
C ILE A 70 14.26 -1.21 -7.81
N LEU A 71 12.98 -1.26 -7.43
CA LEU A 71 12.20 -0.06 -7.11
C LEU A 71 12.84 0.72 -5.95
N ARG A 72 13.27 0.04 -4.87
CA ARG A 72 13.97 0.71 -3.75
C ARG A 72 15.26 1.37 -4.20
N GLU A 73 16.01 0.74 -5.09
CA GLU A 73 17.26 1.30 -5.60
C GLU A 73 17.02 2.55 -6.46
N LEU A 74 15.99 2.55 -7.30
CA LEU A 74 15.57 3.74 -8.06
C LEU A 74 15.15 4.90 -7.16
N LEU A 75 14.41 4.60 -6.08
CA LEU A 75 14.05 5.60 -5.07
C LEU A 75 15.28 6.13 -4.34
N ARG A 76 16.23 5.26 -3.96
CA ARG A 76 17.48 5.63 -3.30
C ARG A 76 18.33 6.58 -4.15
N THR A 77 18.40 6.32 -5.46
CA THR A 77 19.10 7.18 -6.43
C THR A 77 18.28 8.40 -6.86
N LYS A 78 17.03 8.52 -6.39
CA LYS A 78 16.09 9.61 -6.73
C LYS A 78 15.84 9.76 -8.23
N PHE A 79 15.78 8.65 -8.95
CA PHE A 79 15.58 8.67 -10.40
C PHE A 79 14.18 9.21 -10.76
N ARG A 80 14.11 10.28 -11.56
CA ARG A 80 12.86 10.94 -11.99
C ARG A 80 12.60 10.70 -13.49
N GLY A 81 11.69 9.79 -13.82
CA GLY A 81 11.34 9.45 -15.20
C GLY A 81 10.64 10.58 -15.98
N THR A 82 10.03 11.55 -15.28
CA THR A 82 9.35 12.71 -15.88
C THR A 82 10.25 13.93 -16.07
N LYS A 83 11.53 13.85 -15.70
CA LYS A 83 12.47 14.97 -15.82
C LYS A 83 12.72 15.28 -17.30
N ARG A 84 12.84 16.58 -17.64
CA ARG A 84 13.18 17.02 -19.01
C ARG A 84 14.47 16.34 -19.48
N GLY A 85 14.42 15.73 -20.67
CA GLY A 85 15.54 14.99 -21.26
C GLY A 85 15.63 13.53 -20.85
N VAL A 86 14.68 13.01 -20.06
CA VAL A 86 14.58 11.57 -19.73
C VAL A 86 13.54 10.93 -20.65
N GLY A 87 14.01 10.18 -21.63
CA GLY A 87 13.22 9.34 -22.52
C GLY A 87 13.11 7.90 -22.02
N HIS A 88 12.55 7.02 -22.85
CA HIS A 88 12.41 5.60 -22.52
C HIS A 88 13.75 4.85 -22.46
N ALA A 89 14.74 5.29 -23.24
CA ALA A 89 16.09 4.76 -23.23
C ALA A 89 16.77 5.02 -21.88
N GLU A 90 16.73 6.25 -21.38
CA GLU A 90 17.35 6.64 -20.10
C GLU A 90 16.65 5.95 -18.91
N ILE A 91 15.34 5.70 -18.99
CA ILE A 91 14.62 4.90 -18.00
C ILE A 91 15.10 3.44 -18.03
N GLY A 92 15.29 2.87 -19.23
CA GLY A 92 15.86 1.54 -19.40
C GLY A 92 17.26 1.42 -18.80
N GLU A 93 18.14 2.38 -19.07
CA GLU A 93 19.50 2.45 -18.50
C GLU A 93 19.48 2.54 -16.97
N ALA A 94 18.60 3.37 -16.40
CA ALA A 94 18.45 3.49 -14.95
C ALA A 94 17.98 2.16 -14.32
N LEU A 95 17.09 1.43 -14.98
CA LEU A 95 16.64 0.11 -14.54
C LEU A 95 17.77 -0.94 -14.58
N VAL A 96 18.58 -0.94 -15.63
CA VAL A 96 19.76 -1.81 -15.73
C VAL A 96 20.76 -1.49 -14.62
N ALA A 97 21.04 -0.21 -14.37
CA ALA A 97 21.93 0.22 -13.30
C ALA A 97 21.40 -0.16 -11.91
N ALA A 98 20.09 0.01 -11.67
CA ALA A 98 19.45 -0.38 -10.42
C ALA A 98 19.46 -1.89 -10.21
N ALA A 99 19.25 -2.68 -11.26
CA ALA A 99 19.37 -4.14 -11.19
C ALA A 99 20.80 -4.60 -10.96
N ALA A 100 21.81 -3.95 -11.56
CA ALA A 100 23.21 -4.28 -11.32
C ALA A 100 23.63 -4.05 -9.85
N ALA A 101 22.98 -3.10 -9.15
CA ALA A 101 23.22 -2.86 -7.72
C ALA A 101 22.52 -3.89 -6.80
N VAL A 102 21.66 -4.75 -7.34
CA VAL A 102 20.91 -5.76 -6.57
C VAL A 102 21.20 -7.16 -7.11
N ASN A 103 21.70 -8.05 -6.26
CA ASN A 103 21.96 -9.44 -6.67
C ASN A 103 20.69 -10.17 -7.12
N GLY A 104 20.80 -10.96 -8.19
CA GLY A 104 19.78 -11.93 -8.60
C GLY A 104 18.78 -11.47 -9.66
N PHE A 105 19.02 -10.32 -10.30
CA PHE A 105 18.18 -9.82 -11.39
C PHE A 105 19.02 -9.54 -12.64
N SER A 106 18.53 -9.98 -13.81
CA SER A 106 19.03 -9.52 -15.10
C SER A 106 17.93 -8.77 -15.84
N VAL A 107 18.28 -7.63 -16.43
CA VAL A 107 17.33 -6.76 -17.13
C VAL A 107 17.59 -6.84 -18.63
N HIS A 108 16.54 -7.08 -19.39
CA HIS A 108 16.54 -6.99 -20.84
C HIS A 108 15.53 -5.90 -21.26
N VAL A 109 16.01 -4.89 -21.97
CA VAL A 109 15.18 -3.79 -22.47
C VAL A 109 14.94 -4.03 -23.95
N GLN A 110 13.67 -4.18 -24.32
CA GLN A 110 13.22 -4.22 -25.70
C GLN A 110 12.67 -2.85 -26.07
N HIS A 111 13.25 -2.24 -27.10
CA HIS A 111 12.84 -0.93 -27.56
C HIS A 111 11.45 -1.01 -28.19
N GLY A 112 10.57 -0.09 -27.79
CA GLY A 112 9.30 0.15 -28.46
C GLY A 112 9.51 0.93 -29.76
N ASP A 113 8.62 0.73 -30.72
CA ASP A 113 8.65 1.47 -31.99
C ASP A 113 8.06 2.88 -31.82
N ASN A 114 8.47 3.83 -32.68
CA ASN A 114 7.80 5.12 -32.87
C ASN A 114 7.42 5.94 -31.61
N GLY A 115 8.26 5.88 -30.56
CA GLY A 115 8.03 6.65 -29.32
C GLY A 115 7.21 5.93 -28.26
N ASP A 116 6.82 4.67 -28.51
CA ASP A 116 6.20 3.81 -27.52
C ASP A 116 7.17 3.45 -26.39
N GLY A 117 6.60 3.19 -25.21
CA GLY A 117 7.36 2.75 -24.05
C GLY A 117 8.14 1.47 -24.34
N HIS A 118 9.41 1.46 -23.94
CA HIS A 118 10.24 0.25 -24.00
C HIS A 118 9.68 -0.81 -23.05
N THR A 119 9.65 -2.05 -23.49
CA THR A 119 9.28 -3.19 -22.66
C THR A 119 10.51 -3.69 -21.92
N VAL A 120 10.46 -3.65 -20.59
CA VAL A 120 11.54 -4.12 -19.74
C VAL A 120 11.17 -5.48 -19.18
N THR A 121 11.94 -6.50 -19.52
CA THR A 121 11.85 -7.83 -18.95
C THR A 121 12.94 -8.01 -17.90
N ILE A 122 12.55 -8.34 -16.67
CA ILE A 122 13.48 -8.61 -15.58
C ILE A 122 13.40 -10.09 -15.26
N SER A 123 14.47 -10.81 -15.55
CA SER A 123 14.61 -12.23 -15.22
C SER A 123 15.10 -12.36 -13.78
N GLY A 124 14.18 -12.76 -12.91
CA GLY A 124 14.38 -13.22 -11.55
C GLY A 124 13.31 -14.26 -11.21
N PRO A 125 13.19 -14.71 -9.95
CA PRO A 125 12.06 -15.50 -9.49
C PRO A 125 10.97 -14.57 -8.90
N PRO A 126 9.86 -14.24 -9.61
CA PRO A 126 9.47 -14.59 -10.97
C PRO A 126 10.00 -13.62 -12.04
N THR A 127 9.98 -14.06 -13.31
CA THR A 127 10.29 -13.20 -14.45
C THR A 127 9.10 -12.30 -14.72
N VAL A 128 9.35 -11.01 -14.83
CA VAL A 128 8.31 -9.98 -14.93
C VAL A 128 8.62 -9.06 -16.10
N SER A 129 7.58 -8.58 -16.77
CA SER A 129 7.70 -7.65 -17.89
C SER A 129 6.76 -6.47 -17.71
N PHE A 130 7.24 -5.25 -17.94
CA PHE A 130 6.45 -4.02 -17.83
C PHE A 130 6.97 -2.92 -18.77
N SER A 131 6.12 -1.95 -19.12
CA SER A 131 6.53 -0.78 -19.90
C SER A 131 7.26 0.27 -19.05
N THR A 132 8.27 0.90 -19.63
CA THR A 132 8.95 2.09 -19.08
C THR A 132 8.02 3.29 -18.87
N ASP A 133 6.84 3.34 -19.51
CA ASP A 133 5.80 4.35 -19.23
C ASP A 133 5.41 4.41 -17.75
N LEU A 134 5.56 3.29 -17.04
CA LEU A 134 5.30 3.20 -15.62
C LEU A 134 6.04 4.27 -14.81
N PHE A 135 7.28 4.59 -15.19
CA PHE A 135 8.14 5.58 -14.52
C PHE A 135 7.86 7.02 -14.96
N LYS A 136 6.99 7.21 -15.96
CA LYS A 136 6.43 8.50 -16.35
C LYS A 136 5.05 8.76 -15.73
N SER A 137 4.48 7.77 -15.06
CA SER A 137 3.15 7.88 -14.44
C SER A 137 3.14 8.84 -13.24
N ALA A 138 1.97 9.43 -12.98
CA ALA A 138 1.75 10.24 -11.78
C ALA A 138 1.97 9.44 -10.49
N ASP A 139 1.64 8.14 -10.48
CA ASP A 139 1.87 7.24 -9.35
C ASP A 139 3.36 7.19 -8.96
N TYR A 140 4.26 7.05 -9.95
CA TYR A 140 5.70 6.99 -9.69
C TYR A 140 6.26 8.35 -9.23
N ALA A 141 5.76 9.46 -9.80
CA ALA A 141 6.12 10.79 -9.36
C ALA A 141 5.71 11.04 -7.90
N ALA A 142 4.47 10.69 -7.53
CA ALA A 142 3.98 10.78 -6.15
C ALA A 142 4.78 9.87 -5.20
N LEU A 143 5.13 8.66 -5.62
CA LEU A 143 5.97 7.75 -4.83
C LEU A 143 7.33 8.38 -4.50
N LEU A 144 7.97 9.07 -5.45
CA LEU A 144 9.24 9.76 -5.22
C LEU A 144 9.10 10.93 -4.24
N GLU A 145 8.03 11.71 -4.34
CA GLU A 145 7.76 12.81 -3.39
C GLU A 145 7.54 12.30 -1.98
N LEU A 146 6.80 11.19 -1.82
CA LEU A 146 6.62 10.53 -0.53
C LEU A 146 7.94 9.95 -0.01
N TRP A 147 8.73 9.32 -0.89
CA TRP A 147 10.04 8.81 -0.53
C TRP A 147 10.95 9.91 0.02
N GLU A 148 10.93 11.13 -0.52
CA GLU A 148 11.73 12.24 0.03
C GLU A 148 11.36 12.58 1.48
N LYS A 149 10.08 12.43 1.86
CA LYS A 149 9.59 12.64 3.22
C LYS A 149 9.97 11.50 4.17
N VAL A 150 9.92 10.25 3.71
CA VAL A 150 10.15 9.06 4.56
C VAL A 150 11.60 8.54 4.51
N ALA A 151 12.39 8.91 3.52
CA ALA A 151 13.78 8.47 3.34
C ALA A 151 14.69 8.69 4.57
N PRO A 152 14.54 9.76 5.39
CA PRO A 152 15.31 9.90 6.62
C PRO A 152 15.14 8.72 7.59
N LEU A 153 13.96 8.08 7.61
CA LEU A 153 13.69 6.89 8.42
C LEU A 153 14.55 5.69 7.99
N ALA A 154 14.79 5.56 6.69
CA ALA A 154 15.56 4.46 6.12
C ALA A 154 17.09 4.62 6.27
N LYS A 155 17.57 5.78 6.74
CA LYS A 155 19.01 6.07 6.88
C LYS A 155 19.64 5.52 8.16
N GLY A 156 18.85 5.09 9.15
CA GLY A 156 19.37 4.61 10.42
C GLY A 156 18.30 4.03 11.34
N SER A 157 18.68 3.67 12.57
CA SER A 157 17.73 3.17 13.56
C SER A 157 16.81 4.30 14.03
N THR A 158 15.53 4.17 13.73
CA THR A 158 14.46 5.02 14.28
C THR A 158 13.99 4.40 15.59
N THR A 159 13.93 5.19 16.66
CA THR A 159 13.41 4.71 17.96
C THR A 159 11.97 5.14 18.13
N VAL A 160 11.09 4.17 18.35
CA VAL A 160 9.68 4.37 18.69
C VAL A 160 9.53 4.16 20.19
N SER A 161 8.98 5.15 20.89
CA SER A 161 8.74 5.10 22.33
C SER A 161 7.26 5.42 22.62
N GLU A 162 6.63 4.62 23.48
CA GLU A 162 5.25 4.84 23.97
C GLU A 162 5.25 4.81 25.51
N GLY A 163 4.92 5.95 26.14
CA GLY A 163 4.91 6.08 27.60
C GLY A 163 6.25 5.76 28.28
N GLU A 164 6.19 5.38 29.56
CA GLU A 164 7.37 4.97 30.34
C GLU A 164 7.68 3.48 30.10
N GLY A 165 8.54 3.18 29.12
CA GLY A 165 9.27 1.91 29.06
C GLY A 165 9.05 1.00 27.84
N ARG A 166 8.20 1.37 26.87
CA ARG A 166 8.07 0.60 25.61
C ARG A 166 8.84 1.27 24.49
N GLU A 167 10.14 0.98 24.41
CA GLU A 167 10.98 1.41 23.29
C GLU A 167 11.22 0.28 22.30
N ARG A 168 11.14 0.59 21.00
CA ARG A 168 11.49 -0.33 19.92
C ARG A 168 12.34 0.39 18.89
N GLN A 169 13.36 -0.28 18.38
CA GLN A 169 14.14 0.21 17.26
C GLN A 169 13.62 -0.39 15.96
N VAL A 170 13.41 0.45 14.96
CA VAL A 170 13.00 0.06 13.61
C VAL A 170 14.00 0.59 12.59
N LYS A 171 14.19 -0.15 11.50
CA LYS A 171 15.20 0.13 10.47
C LYS A 171 14.61 0.53 9.13
N SER A 172 13.30 0.34 8.95
CA SER A 172 12.60 0.61 7.69
C SER A 172 11.26 1.31 7.94
N VAL A 173 10.70 1.87 6.86
CA VAL A 173 9.40 2.54 6.89
C VAL A 173 8.29 1.51 7.15
N GLU A 174 8.43 0.32 6.56
CA GLU A 174 7.52 -0.81 6.73
C GLU A 174 7.52 -1.32 8.17
N GLU A 175 8.69 -1.45 8.79
CA GLU A 175 8.80 -1.81 10.21
C GLU A 175 8.18 -0.73 11.13
N LEU A 176 8.39 0.56 10.82
CA LEU A 176 7.80 1.65 11.59
C LEU A 176 6.27 1.56 11.59
N LEU A 177 5.66 1.41 10.40
CA LEU A 177 4.21 1.29 10.28
C LEU A 177 3.67 0.05 10.97
N GLY A 178 4.34 -1.10 10.81
CA GLY A 178 3.97 -2.34 11.49
C GLY A 178 3.98 -2.15 13.01
N VAL A 179 5.07 -1.60 13.56
CA VAL A 179 5.19 -1.33 15.00
C VAL A 179 4.15 -0.31 15.47
N ALA A 180 3.91 0.77 14.73
CA ALA A 180 2.91 1.77 15.05
C ALA A 180 1.49 1.18 15.09
N LEU A 181 1.13 0.36 14.11
CA LEU A 181 -0.16 -0.33 14.06
C LEU A 181 -0.30 -1.37 15.17
N ASP A 182 0.74 -2.16 15.45
CA ASP A 182 0.71 -3.16 16.52
C ASP A 182 0.58 -2.52 17.90
N MET A 183 1.35 -1.46 18.16
CA MET A 183 1.30 -0.74 19.43
C MET A 183 -0.01 0.02 19.60
N SER A 184 -0.49 0.69 18.54
CA SER A 184 -1.77 1.41 18.58
C SER A 184 -2.97 0.50 18.84
N ARG A 185 -2.95 -0.73 18.33
CA ARG A 185 -3.99 -1.75 18.54
C ARG A 185 -3.92 -2.40 19.93
N ALA A 186 -2.82 -2.24 20.66
CA ALA A 186 -2.65 -2.87 21.97
C ALA A 186 -3.78 -2.48 22.93
N GLY A 187 -4.41 -3.49 23.55
CA GLY A 187 -5.53 -3.33 24.48
C GLY A 187 -6.88 -3.04 23.82
N ALA A 188 -6.97 -3.01 22.49
CA ALA A 188 -8.25 -2.93 21.78
C ALA A 188 -8.80 -4.34 21.50
N THR A 189 -10.10 -4.53 21.72
CA THR A 189 -10.83 -5.70 21.26
C THR A 189 -11.45 -5.38 19.90
N VAL A 190 -11.04 -6.11 18.87
CA VAL A 190 -11.53 -5.94 17.51
C VAL A 190 -12.39 -7.13 17.15
N GLN A 191 -13.63 -6.87 16.73
CA GLN A 191 -14.55 -7.86 16.19
C GLN A 191 -14.85 -7.47 14.75
N ARG A 192 -14.60 -8.38 13.82
CA ARG A 192 -14.90 -8.22 12.40
C ARG A 192 -16.15 -9.02 12.09
N TYR A 193 -17.22 -8.34 11.68
CA TYR A 193 -18.46 -8.97 11.26
C TYR A 193 -18.27 -9.53 9.85
N LYS A 194 -18.38 -10.86 9.68
CA LYS A 194 -18.28 -11.51 8.35
C LYS A 194 -19.65 -11.67 7.70
N GLY A 195 -20.73 -11.65 8.47
CA GLY A 195 -22.11 -11.59 7.98
C GLY A 195 -23.03 -10.73 8.85
N LEU A 196 -24.16 -10.31 8.28
CA LEU A 196 -25.16 -9.47 9.00
C LEU A 196 -25.79 -10.20 10.20
N GLY A 197 -25.87 -11.53 10.17
CA GLY A 197 -26.41 -12.34 11.26
C GLY A 197 -25.53 -12.44 12.50
N GLU A 198 -24.30 -11.93 12.45
CA GLU A 198 -23.40 -11.83 13.61
C GLU A 198 -23.68 -10.58 14.47
N MET A 199 -24.51 -9.66 13.97
CA MET A 199 -24.89 -8.42 14.66
C MET A 199 -26.19 -8.60 15.44
N ASN A 200 -26.26 -8.00 16.63
CA ASN A 200 -27.52 -7.89 17.35
C ASN A 200 -28.47 -6.91 16.63
N PRO A 201 -29.81 -7.05 16.77
CA PRO A 201 -30.78 -6.20 16.06
C PRO A 201 -30.57 -4.69 16.25
N GLU A 202 -30.19 -4.25 17.46
CA GLU A 202 -29.89 -2.84 17.76
C GLU A 202 -28.67 -2.35 16.97
N GLN A 203 -27.60 -3.15 16.91
CA GLN A 203 -26.39 -2.82 16.16
C GLN A 203 -26.66 -2.75 14.65
N LEU A 204 -27.46 -3.68 14.11
CA LEU A 204 -27.86 -3.67 12.70
C LEU A 204 -28.67 -2.41 12.37
N TRP A 205 -29.59 -2.03 13.26
CA TRP A 205 -30.37 -0.80 13.10
C TRP A 205 -29.47 0.44 13.08
N GLU A 206 -28.61 0.60 14.09
CA GLU A 206 -27.72 1.75 14.23
C GLU A 206 -26.71 1.90 13.09
N THR A 207 -26.16 0.78 12.62
CA THR A 207 -25.07 0.79 11.62
C THR A 207 -25.56 0.77 10.19
N THR A 208 -26.67 0.08 9.91
CA THR A 208 -27.04 -0.28 8.53
C THR A 208 -28.41 0.26 8.12
N MET A 209 -29.39 0.37 9.03
CA MET A 209 -30.77 0.69 8.66
C MET A 209 -31.19 2.13 8.96
N ASN A 210 -30.64 2.77 9.99
CA ASN A 210 -31.01 4.11 10.43
C ASN A 210 -30.78 5.14 9.30
N PRO A 211 -31.81 5.86 8.81
CA PRO A 211 -31.67 6.86 7.75
C PRO A 211 -30.63 7.96 8.00
N GLU A 212 -30.34 8.27 9.25
CA GLU A 212 -29.38 9.32 9.63
C GLU A 212 -27.92 8.86 9.54
N THR A 213 -27.64 7.57 9.72
CA THR A 213 -26.28 7.01 9.80
C THR A 213 -25.96 6.02 8.69
N ARG A 214 -26.97 5.48 7.99
CA ARG A 214 -26.78 4.48 6.94
C ARG A 214 -26.02 5.05 5.74
N THR A 215 -25.17 4.22 5.17
CA THR A 215 -24.51 4.50 3.90
C THR A 215 -25.18 3.67 2.80
N LEU A 216 -25.72 4.35 1.78
CA LEU A 216 -26.35 3.69 0.64
C LEU A 216 -25.44 3.80 -0.59
N LEU A 217 -25.28 2.69 -1.31
CA LEU A 217 -24.64 2.66 -2.61
C LEU A 217 -25.72 2.67 -3.71
N LYS A 218 -25.62 3.60 -4.66
CA LYS A 218 -26.52 3.66 -5.81
C LYS A 218 -25.93 2.81 -6.94
N VAL A 219 -26.64 1.77 -7.34
CA VAL A 219 -26.26 0.89 -8.45
C VAL A 219 -26.61 1.53 -9.79
N THR A 220 -25.68 1.49 -10.74
CA THR A 220 -25.89 1.97 -12.12
C THR A 220 -26.08 0.82 -13.11
N MET A 221 -26.40 1.13 -14.37
CA MET A 221 -26.52 0.10 -15.42
C MET A 221 -25.17 -0.55 -15.73
N GLU A 222 -24.08 0.21 -15.65
CA GLU A 222 -22.71 -0.28 -15.83
C GLU A 222 -22.34 -1.31 -14.75
N ASP A 223 -22.74 -1.07 -13.49
CA ASP A 223 -22.55 -2.04 -12.41
C ASP A 223 -23.30 -3.35 -12.68
N ALA A 224 -24.52 -3.27 -13.22
CA ALA A 224 -25.33 -4.44 -13.56
C ALA A 224 -24.71 -5.26 -14.69
N VAL A 225 -24.18 -4.59 -15.72
CA VAL A 225 -23.45 -5.25 -16.82
C VAL A 225 -22.18 -5.93 -16.28
N GLY A 226 -21.38 -5.22 -15.48
CA GLY A 226 -20.17 -5.80 -14.88
C GLY A 226 -20.46 -6.99 -13.96
N ALA A 227 -21.58 -6.96 -13.24
CA ALA A 227 -22.03 -8.08 -12.41
C ALA A 227 -22.42 -9.31 -13.24
N ASP A 228 -23.13 -9.13 -14.35
CA ASP A 228 -23.53 -10.21 -15.26
C ASP A 228 -22.32 -10.84 -15.97
N GLU A 229 -21.36 -10.02 -16.41
CA GLU A 229 -20.09 -10.49 -16.97
C GLU A 229 -19.33 -11.34 -15.94
N MET A 230 -19.19 -10.85 -14.71
CA MET A 230 -18.49 -11.57 -13.65
C MET A 230 -19.21 -12.86 -13.26
N PHE A 231 -20.55 -12.86 -13.24
CA PHE A 231 -21.35 -14.06 -13.03
C PHE A 231 -21.11 -15.08 -14.14
N THR A 232 -21.11 -14.65 -15.41
CA THR A 232 -20.86 -15.52 -16.56
C THR A 232 -19.45 -16.13 -16.52
N VAL A 233 -18.43 -15.35 -16.16
CA VAL A 233 -17.05 -15.84 -16.03
C VAL A 233 -16.91 -16.84 -14.88
N LEU A 234 -17.49 -16.54 -13.71
CA LEU A 234 -17.29 -17.36 -12.51
C LEU A 234 -18.22 -18.57 -12.42
N MET A 235 -19.42 -18.49 -12.99
CA MET A 235 -20.47 -19.49 -12.87
C MET A 235 -20.86 -20.13 -14.21
N GLY A 236 -20.37 -19.62 -15.34
CA GLY A 236 -20.63 -20.21 -16.67
C GLY A 236 -19.86 -21.50 -16.93
N ASP A 237 -20.23 -22.23 -17.98
CA ASP A 237 -19.69 -23.56 -18.28
C ASP A 237 -18.23 -23.57 -18.74
N ALA A 238 -17.73 -22.42 -19.23
CA ALA A 238 -16.37 -22.30 -19.75
C ALA A 238 -15.34 -22.28 -18.61
N VAL A 239 -14.50 -23.30 -18.55
CA VAL A 239 -13.49 -23.47 -17.49
C VAL A 239 -12.29 -22.53 -17.67
N GLU A 240 -11.87 -22.29 -18.92
CA GLU A 240 -10.67 -21.49 -19.21
C GLU A 240 -10.77 -20.04 -18.74
N PRO A 241 -11.84 -19.28 -19.05
CA PRO A 241 -11.97 -17.89 -18.60
C PRO A 241 -12.02 -17.77 -17.07
N ARG A 242 -12.64 -18.75 -16.40
CA ARG A 242 -12.67 -18.83 -14.95
C ARG A 242 -11.28 -19.02 -14.37
N ARG A 243 -10.47 -19.92 -14.95
CA ARG A 243 -9.10 -20.20 -14.49
C ARG A 243 -8.22 -18.96 -14.65
N GLU A 244 -8.23 -18.35 -15.83
CA GLU A 244 -7.46 -17.12 -16.10
C GLU A 244 -7.84 -16.00 -15.13
N PHE A 245 -9.14 -15.82 -14.86
CA PHE A 245 -9.61 -14.82 -13.89
C PHE A 245 -9.05 -15.08 -12.49
N ILE A 246 -9.13 -16.33 -12.00
CA ILE A 246 -8.62 -16.70 -10.67
C ILE A 246 -7.10 -16.50 -10.61
N GLU A 247 -6.34 -16.98 -11.60
CA GLU A 247 -4.88 -16.85 -11.63
C GLU A 247 -4.43 -15.38 -11.66
N LYS A 248 -5.10 -14.55 -12.47
CA LYS A 248 -4.81 -13.12 -12.58
C LYS A 248 -5.06 -12.36 -11.27
N HIS A 249 -6.14 -12.70 -10.56
CA HIS A 249 -6.57 -11.97 -9.35
C HIS A 249 -6.17 -12.66 -8.04
N ALA A 250 -5.56 -13.85 -8.07
CA ALA A 250 -5.14 -14.59 -6.87
C ALA A 250 -4.21 -13.77 -5.97
N LEU A 251 -3.33 -12.96 -6.55
CA LEU A 251 -2.38 -12.10 -5.81
C LEU A 251 -3.00 -10.77 -5.34
N ASP A 252 -4.21 -10.43 -5.80
CA ASP A 252 -4.93 -9.25 -5.34
C ASP A 252 -5.60 -9.47 -3.99
N VAL A 253 -5.89 -10.73 -3.66
CA VAL A 253 -6.51 -11.13 -2.41
C VAL A 253 -5.45 -11.18 -1.29
N ALA A 254 -5.35 -10.10 -0.53
CA ALA A 254 -4.47 -10.05 0.65
C ALA A 254 -5.11 -10.66 1.91
N ASN A 255 -6.44 -10.79 1.96
CA ASN A 255 -7.20 -11.06 3.19
C ASN A 255 -8.31 -12.09 3.00
N LEU A 256 -7.98 -13.30 2.54
CA LEU A 256 -8.86 -14.46 2.69
C LEU A 256 -8.42 -15.22 3.95
N ASP A 257 -9.25 -15.18 4.99
CA ASP A 257 -9.11 -15.88 6.27
C ASP A 257 -7.92 -15.56 7.19
N ILE A 258 -8.19 -14.72 8.21
CA ILE A 258 -7.67 -14.82 9.58
C ILE A 258 -8.87 -14.70 10.54
#